data_AF-A0A495L343-F1
#
_entry.id   AF-A0A495L343-F1
#
_cell.length_a   1.000
_cell.length_b   1.000
_cell.length_c   1.000
_cell.angle_alpha   90.00
_cell.angle_beta   90.00
_cell.angle_gamma   90.00
#
_symmetry.space_group_name_H-M   'P 1'
#
loop_
_entity.id
_entity.type
_entity.pdbx_description
1 polymer ?
#
loop_
_entity_poly.entity_id
_entity_poly.type
_entity_poly.pdbx_seq_one_letter_code
_entity_poly.pdbx_strand_id
1 'polypeptide(L)'
;MRRMLRLVEAASRRHHRPADMHEAEKAVHAVRDLGLFSPVHVACLEESVAAVLILAMRGHGACWRHGVVADPIRLHAWIEVEGWPVAEPDSTQRCAALLTIPSMEEST
;
A
#
# COMPACT_ATOMS: atom_id res chain seq x y z
N MET A 1 -1.99 -12.86 -7.31
CA MET A 1 -1.10 -11.69 -7.48
C MET A 1 -1.29 -10.91 -8.78
N ARG A 2 -1.12 -11.49 -9.99
CA ARG A 2 -1.12 -10.70 -11.26
C ARG A 2 -2.33 -9.76 -11.48
N ARG A 3 -3.53 -10.16 -11.07
CA ARG A 3 -4.73 -9.30 -11.15
C ARG A 3 -4.65 -8.10 -10.21
N MET A 4 -4.13 -8.30 -9.00
CA MET A 4 -3.96 -7.24 -8.00
C MET A 4 -2.89 -6.24 -8.43
N LEU A 5 -1.78 -6.73 -8.99
CA LEU A 5 -0.75 -5.83 -9.57
C LEU A 5 -1.34 -4.94 -10.65
N ARG A 6 -2.14 -5.48 -11.58
CA ARG A 6 -2.82 -4.65 -12.59
C ARG A 6 -3.78 -3.63 -11.98
N LEU A 7 -4.44 -3.97 -10.87
CA LEU A 7 -5.30 -3.03 -10.16
C LEU A 7 -4.50 -1.88 -9.57
N VAL A 8 -3.37 -2.19 -8.91
CA VAL A 8 -2.46 -1.17 -8.37
C VAL A 8 -1.90 -0.32 -9.51
N GLU A 9 -1.38 -0.91 -10.58
CA GLU A 9 -0.87 -0.18 -11.75
C GLU A 9 -1.92 0.75 -12.38
N ALA A 10 -3.17 0.31 -12.48
CA ALA A 10 -4.26 1.13 -13.01
C ALA A 10 -4.66 2.25 -12.05
N ALA A 11 -4.69 1.97 -10.75
CA ALA A 11 -5.03 2.91 -9.70
C ALA A 11 -3.97 4.00 -9.55
N SER A 12 -2.68 3.62 -9.54
CA SER A 12 -1.52 4.52 -9.51
C SER A 12 -1.40 5.41 -10.74
N ARG A 13 -2.23 5.23 -11.78
CA ARG A 13 -2.31 6.14 -12.94
C ARG A 13 -3.49 7.11 -12.87
N ARG A 14 -4.37 6.97 -11.88
CA ARG A 14 -5.69 7.63 -11.84
C ARG A 14 -5.78 8.76 -10.81
N HIS A 15 -4.74 8.98 -10.03
CA HIS A 15 -4.68 10.10 -9.08
C HIS A 15 -4.20 11.40 -9.74
N HIS A 16 -4.48 12.51 -9.06
CA HIS A 16 -4.11 13.86 -9.51
C HIS A 16 -3.17 14.58 -8.54
N ARG A 17 -2.98 14.06 -7.32
CA ARG A 17 -1.97 14.54 -6.36
C ARG A 17 -1.44 13.40 -5.49
N PRO A 18 -0.24 13.52 -4.89
CA PRO A 18 0.19 12.62 -3.83
C PRO A 18 -0.74 12.69 -2.61
N ALA A 19 -0.91 11.57 -1.91
CA ALA A 19 -1.54 11.51 -0.60
C ALA A 19 -0.59 12.09 0.45
N ASP A 20 -1.13 12.80 1.44
CA ASP A 20 -0.39 13.02 2.68
C ASP A 20 -0.44 11.76 3.60
N MET A 21 0.41 11.73 4.62
CA MET A 21 0.50 10.61 5.55
C MET A 21 -0.85 10.30 6.22
N HIS A 22 -1.61 11.33 6.60
CA HIS A 22 -2.89 11.18 7.30
C HIS A 22 -3.99 10.63 6.40
N GLU A 23 -4.04 11.06 5.14
CA GLU A 23 -4.94 10.54 4.12
C GLU A 23 -4.66 9.06 3.83
N ALA A 24 -3.38 8.69 3.76
CA ALA A 24 -2.95 7.32 3.54
C ALA A 24 -3.26 6.42 4.75
N GLU A 25 -2.95 6.87 5.98
CA GLU A 25 -3.27 6.15 7.22
C GLU A 25 -4.77 5.90 7.33
N LYS A 26 -5.60 6.92 7.09
CA LYS A 26 -7.07 6.77 7.08
C LYS A 26 -7.54 5.72 6.10
N ALA A 27 -6.94 5.64 4.91
CA ALA A 27 -7.31 4.64 3.92
C ALA A 27 -6.95 3.23 4.41
N VAL A 28 -5.75 3.02 4.96
CA VAL A 28 -5.32 1.72 5.50
C VAL A 28 -6.19 1.31 6.70
N HIS A 29 -6.44 2.22 7.63
CA HIS A 29 -7.29 1.95 8.80
C HIS A 29 -8.72 1.61 8.39
N ALA A 30 -9.31 2.34 7.44
CA ALA A 30 -10.66 2.02 6.95
C ALA A 30 -10.75 0.61 6.36
N VAL A 31 -9.71 0.15 5.64
CA VAL A 31 -9.65 -1.22 5.11
C VAL A 31 -9.54 -2.25 6.24
N ARG A 32 -8.64 -2.02 7.20
CA ARG A 32 -8.43 -2.92 8.35
C ARG A 32 -9.69 -3.02 9.21
N ASP A 33 -10.34 -1.90 9.50
CA ASP A 33 -11.59 -1.84 10.25
C ASP A 33 -12.70 -2.64 9.55
N LEU A 34 -12.81 -2.54 8.23
CA LEU A 34 -13.74 -3.37 7.46
C LEU A 34 -13.34 -4.85 7.44
N GLY A 35 -12.03 -5.14 7.42
CA GLY A 35 -11.47 -6.48 7.51
C GLY A 35 -11.84 -7.20 8.81
N LEU A 36 -12.04 -6.48 9.91
CA LEU A 36 -12.50 -7.06 11.19
C LEU A 36 -13.89 -7.70 11.10
N PHE A 37 -14.72 -7.27 10.14
CA PHE A 37 -16.05 -7.84 9.89
C PHE A 37 -16.03 -9.02 8.91
N SER A 38 -14.86 -9.33 8.35
CA SER A 38 -14.68 -10.46 7.44
C SER A 38 -14.47 -11.75 8.25
N PRO A 39 -15.13 -12.87 7.90
CA PRO A 39 -14.87 -14.17 8.52
C PRO A 39 -13.49 -14.75 8.15
N VAL A 40 -12.77 -14.11 7.22
CA VAL A 40 -11.43 -14.51 6.77
C VAL A 40 -10.42 -13.40 7.04
N HIS A 41 -9.20 -13.80 7.43
CA HIS A 41 -8.07 -12.89 7.60
C HIS A 41 -7.70 -12.26 6.26
N VAL A 42 -7.79 -10.94 6.17
CA VAL A 42 -7.33 -10.17 5.00
C VAL A 42 -5.81 -10.07 5.10
N ALA A 43 -5.08 -10.54 4.08
CA ALA A 43 -3.62 -10.47 4.13
C ALA A 43 -3.13 -9.07 3.75
N CYS A 44 -1.88 -8.75 4.14
CA CYS A 44 -1.27 -7.44 3.86
C CYS A 44 -1.29 -7.06 2.37
N LEU A 45 -1.25 -8.06 1.48
CA LEU A 45 -1.38 -7.83 0.03
C LEU A 45 -2.77 -7.30 -0.33
N GLU A 46 -3.84 -7.92 0.16
CA GLU A 46 -5.21 -7.45 -0.06
C GLU A 46 -5.45 -6.09 0.59
N GLU A 47 -4.96 -5.88 1.82
CA GLU A 47 -5.12 -4.61 2.53
C GLU A 47 -4.46 -3.45 1.79
N SER A 48 -3.18 -3.60 1.40
CA SER A 48 -2.43 -2.56 0.70
C SER A 48 -3.02 -2.24 -0.68
N VAL A 49 -3.50 -3.24 -1.43
CA VAL A 49 -4.17 -3.00 -2.71
C VAL A 49 -5.50 -2.28 -2.53
N ALA A 50 -6.30 -2.65 -1.53
CA ALA A 50 -7.54 -1.95 -1.23
C ALA A 50 -7.30 -0.49 -0.80
N ALA A 51 -6.24 -0.23 -0.02
CA ALA A 51 -5.87 1.12 0.37
C ALA A 51 -5.48 1.98 -0.85
N VAL A 52 -4.66 1.46 -1.77
CA VAL A 52 -4.33 2.15 -3.03
C VAL A 52 -5.58 2.46 -3.84
N LEU A 53 -6.54 1.53 -3.92
CA LEU A 53 -7.79 1.76 -4.65
C LEU A 53 -8.64 2.86 -3.99
N ILE A 54 -8.73 2.89 -2.67
CA ILE A 54 -9.44 3.95 -1.93
C ILE A 54 -8.79 5.31 -2.18
N LEU A 55 -7.46 5.39 -2.10
CA LEU A 55 -6.72 6.62 -2.37
C LEU A 55 -6.96 7.09 -3.80
N ALA A 56 -6.84 6.20 -4.79
CA ALA A 56 -7.07 6.53 -6.19
C ALA A 56 -8.52 6.98 -6.46
N MET A 57 -9.52 6.37 -5.82
CA MET A 57 -10.92 6.82 -5.90
C MET A 57 -11.12 8.22 -5.32
N ARG A 58 -10.33 8.59 -4.31
CA ARG A 58 -10.30 9.94 -3.75
C ARG A 58 -9.38 10.88 -4.55
N GLY A 59 -8.68 10.37 -5.56
CA GLY A 59 -7.76 11.10 -6.44
C GLY A 59 -6.36 11.33 -5.87
N HIS A 60 -5.97 10.57 -4.85
CA HIS A 60 -4.65 10.61 -4.22
C HIS A 60 -3.80 9.42 -4.67
N GLY A 61 -2.51 9.64 -4.81
CA GLY A 61 -1.52 8.60 -5.14
C GLY A 61 -0.63 8.27 -3.95
N ALA A 62 -0.27 6.99 -3.82
CA ALA A 62 0.76 6.52 -2.89
C ALA A 62 1.65 5.51 -3.60
N CYS A 63 2.91 5.40 -3.16
CA CYS A 63 3.82 4.39 -3.68
C CYS A 63 3.42 3.04 -3.10
N TRP A 64 3.30 2.01 -3.93
CA TRP A 64 2.99 0.67 -3.46
C TRP A 64 4.25 -0.19 -3.50
N ARG A 65 4.52 -0.89 -2.41
CA ARG A 65 5.70 -1.76 -2.25
C ARG A 65 5.26 -3.17 -1.92
N HIS A 66 6.03 -4.13 -2.42
CA HIS A 66 5.97 -5.51 -1.99
C HIS A 66 7.38 -6.04 -1.83
N GLY A 67 7.67 -6.67 -0.71
CA GLY A 67 9.02 -7.02 -0.30
C GLY A 67 9.09 -8.22 0.61
N VAL A 68 10.31 -8.48 1.09
CA VAL A 68 10.61 -9.58 1.99
C VAL A 68 11.48 -9.10 3.16
N VAL A 69 11.16 -9.57 4.36
CA VAL A 69 12.06 -9.52 5.52
C VAL A 69 12.75 -10.88 5.61
N ALA A 70 14.07 -10.92 5.71
CA ALA A 70 14.83 -12.17 5.63
C ALA A 70 14.88 -13.00 6.93
N ASP A 71 14.66 -12.36 8.10
CA ASP A 71 14.86 -13.03 9.40
C ASP A 71 13.70 -12.78 10.39
N PRO A 72 12.79 -13.76 10.58
CA PRO A 72 12.51 -14.89 9.68
C PRO A 72 11.91 -14.43 8.33
N ILE A 73 12.02 -15.28 7.30
CA ILE A 73 11.51 -14.98 5.95
C ILE A 73 10.01 -14.71 6.00
N ARG A 74 9.63 -13.45 5.74
CA ARG A 74 8.24 -13.00 5.66
C ARG A 74 8.04 -12.10 4.46
N LEU A 75 7.03 -12.39 3.67
CA LEU A 75 6.56 -11.51 2.61
C LEU A 75 5.64 -10.44 3.19
N HIS A 76 5.77 -9.22 2.70
CA HIS A 76 4.95 -8.10 3.15
C HIS A 76 4.65 -7.16 1.97
N ALA A 77 3.48 -6.53 2.02
CA ALA A 77 3.06 -5.52 1.05
C ALA A 77 2.48 -4.34 1.81
N TRP A 78 2.86 -3.13 1.40
CA TRP A 78 2.51 -1.89 2.09
C TRP A 78 2.43 -0.73 1.09
N ILE A 79 1.96 0.42 1.57
CA ILE A 79 2.04 1.68 0.84
C ILE A 79 3.04 2.61 1.55
N GLU A 80 3.68 3.47 0.77
CA GLU A 80 4.58 4.51 1.24
C GLU A 80 4.09 5.88 0.80
N VAL A 81 4.28 6.85 1.69
CA VAL A 81 4.14 8.27 1.43
C VAL A 81 5.44 8.92 1.90
N GLU A 82 6.04 9.76 1.03
CA GLU A 82 7.32 10.44 1.31
C GLU A 82 8.45 9.47 1.73
N GLY A 83 8.45 8.25 1.19
CA GLY A 83 9.43 7.20 1.51
C GLY A 83 9.21 6.47 2.84
N TRP A 84 8.14 6.76 3.57
CA TRP A 84 7.82 6.13 4.85
C TRP A 84 6.66 5.14 4.74
N PRO A 85 6.78 3.93 5.32
CA PRO A 85 5.68 2.99 5.41
C PRO A 85 4.49 3.57 6.18
N VAL A 86 3.29 3.45 5.62
CA VAL A 86 2.07 4.02 6.20
C VAL A 86 1.38 3.00 7.10
N ALA A 87 1.10 3.36 8.35
CA ALA A 87 0.41 2.52 9.33
C ALA A 87 1.02 1.11 9.50
N GLU A 88 2.32 0.98 9.27
CA GLU A 88 3.08 -0.25 9.44
C GLU A 88 4.01 -0.16 10.66
N PRO A 89 4.35 -1.29 11.31
CA PRO A 89 5.31 -1.28 12.40
C PRO A 89 6.71 -0.88 11.89
N ASP A 90 7.54 -0.30 12.76
CA ASP A 90 8.93 0.10 12.43
C ASP A 90 9.76 -1.03 11.81
N SER A 91 9.43 -2.28 12.13
CA SER A 91 10.06 -3.46 11.54
C SER A 91 9.94 -3.53 10.01
N THR A 92 8.94 -2.89 9.42
CA THR A 92 8.72 -2.85 7.96
C THR A 92 9.82 -2.08 7.24
N GLN A 93 10.54 -1.17 7.91
CA GLN A 93 11.72 -0.51 7.34
C GLN A 93 12.87 -1.49 7.04
N ARG A 94 12.87 -2.68 7.66
CA ARG A 94 13.83 -3.75 7.37
C ARG A 94 13.43 -4.62 6.18
N CYS A 95 12.27 -4.37 5.59
CA CYS A 95 11.78 -5.12 4.44
C CYS A 95 12.50 -4.65 3.17
N ALA A 96 13.12 -5.59 2.46
CA ALA A 96 13.70 -5.30 1.15
C ALA A 96 12.59 -5.30 0.10
N ALA A 97 12.33 -4.16 -0.53
CA ALA A 97 11.37 -4.05 -1.61
C ALA A 97 11.82 -4.88 -2.83
N LEU A 98 10.97 -5.80 -3.28
CA LEU A 98 11.16 -6.62 -4.47
C LEU A 98 10.40 -6.06 -5.68
N LEU A 99 9.23 -5.47 -5.42
CA LEU A 99 8.39 -4.80 -6.40
C LEU A 99 8.01 -3.43 -5.87
N THR A 100 8.01 -2.45 -6.76
CA THR A 100 7.61 -1.08 -6.49
C THR A 100 6.74 -0.59 -7.62
N ILE A 101 5.58 -0.04 -7.29
CA ILE A 101 4.74 0.69 -8.23
C ILE A 101 4.68 2.13 -7.70
N PRO A 102 5.39 3.08 -8.35
CA PRO A 102 5.41 4.45 -7.89
C PRO A 102 4.04 5.11 -8.08
N SER A 103 3.77 6.08 -7.23
CA SER A 103 2.75 7.09 -7.52
C SER A 103 3.28 8.02 -8.61
N MET A 104 2.44 8.47 -9.55
CA MET A 104 2.80 9.58 -10.45
C MET A 104 3.25 10.77 -9.57
N GLU A 105 4.46 11.27 -9.86
CA GLU A 105 5.30 12.19 -9.08
C GLU A 105 6.15 11.55 -7.96
N GLU A 106 7.13 10.73 -8.38
CA GLU A 106 8.37 10.50 -7.63
C GLU A 106 9.55 10.45 -8.63
N SER A 107 9.59 11.40 -9.56
CA SER A 107 10.71 11.63 -10.47
C SER A 107 11.33 12.97 -10.13
N THR A 108 12.29 12.96 -9.21
CA THR A 108 13.35 13.98 -9.15
C THR A 108 14.67 13.29 -9.43
#